data_AF-A0A6J3HGE4-F1
#
_entry.id   AF-A0A6J3HGE4-F1
#
_cell.length_a   1.000
_cell.length_b   1.000
_cell.length_c   1.000
_cell.angle_alpha   90.00
_cell.angle_beta   90.00
_cell.angle_gamma   90.00
#
_symmetry.space_group_name_H-M   'P 1'
#
loop_
_entity.id
_entity.type
_entity.pdbx_description
1 polymer ?
#
loop_
_entity_poly.entity_id
_entity_poly.type
_entity_poly.pdbx_seq_one_letter_code
_entity_poly.pdbx_strand_id
1 'polypeptide(L)'
;MGAQLIGETPGKLHTGHSQNDQVVTDLRLWMLQPCSMLLGLLWELIRTMVEWTEVEHDVLFPGYSHLQRAKPLHWSHWILSHTMALTQDSEQLLEVQKWIGILPLGRWVRHQCSEGLMGVAAV
;
A
#
# COMPACT_ATOMS: atom_id res chain seq x y z
N MET A 1 22.27 -16.04 -12.04
CA MET A 1 21.61 -16.69 -13.21
C MET A 1 22.09 -16.16 -14.56
N GLY A 2 22.31 -14.85 -14.76
CA GLY A 2 22.71 -14.31 -16.08
C GLY A 2 24.08 -14.74 -16.62
N ALA A 3 25.06 -15.06 -15.75
CA ALA A 3 26.41 -15.47 -16.16
C ALA A 3 26.44 -16.80 -16.95
N GLN A 4 25.51 -17.71 -16.66
CA GLN A 4 25.40 -18.98 -17.39
C GLN A 4 24.80 -18.82 -18.80
N LEU A 5 24.12 -17.70 -19.07
CA LEU A 5 23.48 -17.43 -20.35
C LEU A 5 24.33 -16.57 -21.29
N ILE A 6 25.22 -15.71 -20.76
CA ILE A 6 25.91 -14.66 -21.56
C ILE A 6 27.43 -14.55 -21.24
N GLY A 7 28.00 -15.49 -20.48
CA GLY A 7 29.43 -15.50 -20.11
C GLY A 7 29.82 -14.38 -19.12
N GLU A 8 30.99 -13.76 -19.29
CA GLU A 8 31.54 -12.73 -18.38
C GLU A 8 30.86 -11.35 -18.48
N THR A 9 30.09 -11.13 -19.55
CA THR A 9 29.43 -9.84 -19.85
C THR A 9 28.51 -9.27 -18.75
N PRO A 10 27.81 -10.06 -17.92
CA PRO A 10 26.91 -9.56 -16.85
C PRO A 10 27.61 -8.75 -15.74
N GLY A 11 28.94 -8.84 -15.60
CA GLY A 11 29.69 -8.01 -14.66
C GLY A 11 29.58 -6.51 -14.98
N LYS A 12 29.44 -6.16 -16.27
CA LYS A 12 29.25 -4.78 -16.73
C LYS A 12 27.86 -4.22 -16.42
N LEU A 13 26.87 -5.09 -16.20
CA LEU A 13 25.49 -4.73 -15.88
C LEU A 13 25.33 -4.24 -14.43
N HIS A 14 26.27 -4.61 -13.55
CA HIS A 14 26.25 -4.22 -12.14
C HIS A 14 27.08 -2.95 -11.87
N THR A 15 27.79 -2.43 -12.88
CA THR A 15 28.65 -1.27 -12.72
C THR A 15 27.80 -0.01 -12.48
N GLY A 16 27.97 0.63 -11.32
CA GLY A 16 27.19 1.82 -10.94
C GLY A 16 25.79 1.51 -10.39
N HIS A 17 25.50 0.25 -10.01
CA HIS A 17 24.27 -0.11 -9.30
C HIS A 17 24.56 -0.45 -7.84
N SER A 18 23.72 0.03 -6.93
CA SER A 18 23.70 -0.41 -5.53
C SER A 18 22.69 -1.53 -5.35
N GLN A 19 23.08 -2.62 -4.70
CA GLN A 19 22.17 -3.73 -4.38
C GLN A 19 21.02 -3.28 -3.47
N ASN A 20 21.27 -2.31 -2.59
CA ASN A 20 20.23 -1.71 -1.75
C ASN A 20 19.18 -0.95 -2.59
N ASP A 21 19.62 -0.18 -3.59
CA ASP A 21 18.69 0.50 -4.53
C ASP A 21 17.85 -0.53 -5.33
N GLN A 22 18.46 -1.65 -5.73
CA GLN A 22 17.78 -2.71 -6.47
C GLN A 22 16.72 -3.40 -5.61
N VAL A 23 17.08 -3.86 -4.40
CA VAL A 23 16.13 -4.53 -3.49
C VAL A 23 14.94 -3.63 -3.14
N VAL A 24 15.17 -2.34 -2.88
CA VAL A 24 14.08 -1.40 -2.58
C VAL A 24 13.20 -1.15 -3.82
N THR A 25 13.81 -1.09 -5.02
CA THR A 25 13.05 -0.95 -6.27
C THR A 25 12.18 -2.17 -6.54
N ASP A 26 12.73 -3.38 -6.40
CA ASP A 26 12.02 -4.63 -6.62
C ASP A 26 10.83 -4.77 -5.66
N LEU A 27 11.05 -4.48 -4.37
CA LEU A 27 10.01 -4.50 -3.37
C LEU A 27 8.88 -3.52 -3.69
N ARG A 28 9.20 -2.29 -4.12
CA ARG A 28 8.18 -1.30 -4.51
C ARG A 28 7.38 -1.75 -5.73
N LEU A 29 8.05 -2.24 -6.76
CA LEU A 29 7.39 -2.76 -7.95
C LEU A 29 6.47 -3.95 -7.62
N TRP A 30 6.93 -4.84 -6.74
CA TRP A 30 6.14 -5.95 -6.26
C TRP A 30 4.89 -5.49 -5.48
N MET A 31 5.02 -4.45 -4.63
CA MET A 31 3.90 -3.92 -3.83
C MET A 31 2.81 -3.19 -4.65
N LEU A 32 3.11 -2.68 -5.85
CA LEU A 32 2.12 -1.93 -6.65
C LEU A 32 0.86 -2.75 -6.98
N GLN A 33 1.03 -4.02 -7.35
CA GLN A 33 -0.07 -4.91 -7.70
C GLN A 33 -0.97 -5.25 -6.49
N PRO A 34 -0.41 -5.75 -5.36
CA PRO A 34 -1.18 -5.96 -4.13
C PRO A 34 -1.89 -4.71 -3.62
N CYS A 35 -1.26 -3.53 -3.65
CA CYS A 35 -1.90 -2.28 -3.24
C CYS A 35 -3.14 -1.97 -4.11
N SER A 36 -3.03 -2.14 -5.43
CA SER A 36 -4.16 -1.93 -6.34
C SER A 36 -5.29 -2.93 -6.09
N MET A 37 -4.95 -4.20 -5.83
CA MET A 37 -5.93 -5.25 -5.53
C MET A 37 -6.65 -4.96 -4.20
N LEU A 38 -5.90 -4.62 -3.15
CA LEU A 38 -6.46 -4.29 -1.84
C LEU A 38 -7.39 -3.07 -1.90
N LEU A 39 -7.02 -2.04 -2.67
CA LEU A 39 -7.86 -0.87 -2.88
C LEU A 39 -9.19 -1.27 -3.54
N GLY A 40 -9.16 -2.14 -4.56
CA GLY A 40 -10.37 -2.66 -5.20
C GLY A 40 -11.28 -3.42 -4.24
N LEU A 41 -10.72 -4.35 -3.47
CA LEU A 41 -11.48 -5.13 -2.47
C LEU A 41 -12.10 -4.24 -1.39
N LEU A 42 -11.38 -3.21 -0.95
CA LEU A 42 -11.85 -2.30 0.07
C LEU A 42 -13.01 -1.43 -0.44
N TRP A 43 -12.94 -0.96 -1.69
CA TRP A 43 -14.07 -0.27 -2.33
C TRP A 43 -15.27 -1.18 -2.54
N GLU A 44 -15.06 -2.44 -2.90
CA GLU A 44 -16.13 -3.42 -3.04
C GLU A 44 -16.84 -3.69 -1.69
N LEU A 45 -16.08 -3.79 -0.60
CA LEU A 45 -16.62 -3.91 0.75
C LEU A 45 -17.45 -2.68 1.13
N ILE A 46 -16.91 -1.47 0.94
CA ILE A 46 -17.63 -0.21 1.23
C ILE A 46 -18.93 -0.15 0.45
N ARG A 47 -18.90 -0.44 -0.86
CA ARG A 47 -20.10 -0.45 -1.72
C ARG A 47 -21.14 -1.43 -1.18
N THR A 48 -20.73 -2.65 -0.86
CA THR A 48 -21.64 -3.70 -0.35
C THR A 48 -22.28 -3.29 0.97
N MET A 49 -21.51 -2.69 1.87
CA MET A 49 -22.03 -2.19 3.16
C MET A 49 -23.06 -1.06 2.95
N VAL A 50 -22.79 -0.13 2.04
CA VAL A 50 -23.72 0.98 1.72
C VAL A 50 -25.01 0.44 1.10
N GLU A 51 -24.92 -0.48 0.15
CA GLU A 51 -26.10 -1.13 -0.47
C GLU A 51 -26.98 -1.83 0.58
N TRP A 52 -26.39 -2.49 1.57
CA TRP A 52 -27.15 -3.08 2.69
C TRP A 52 -27.87 -2.02 3.52
N THR A 53 -27.26 -0.85 3.72
CA THR A 53 -27.89 0.23 4.50
C THR A 53 -29.13 0.83 3.83
N GLU A 54 -29.22 0.76 2.50
CA GLU A 54 -30.40 1.19 1.74
C GLU A 54 -31.57 0.22 1.94
N VAL A 55 -31.29 -1.09 2.00
CA VAL A 55 -32.31 -2.13 2.20
C VAL A 55 -32.83 -2.11 3.65
N GLU A 56 -31.96 -1.89 4.63
CA GLU A 56 -32.28 -1.99 6.06
C GLU A 56 -32.43 -0.62 6.75
N HIS A 57 -32.81 0.42 6.01
CA HIS A 57 -32.86 1.80 6.49
C HIS A 57 -33.71 1.98 7.76
N ASP A 58 -34.88 1.34 7.82
CA ASP A 58 -35.85 1.48 8.91
C ASP A 58 -35.60 0.52 10.09
N VAL A 59 -34.55 -0.29 10.03
CA VAL A 59 -34.22 -1.24 11.10
C VAL A 59 -33.62 -0.49 12.29
N LEU A 60 -34.25 -0.64 13.46
CA LEU A 60 -33.75 -0.07 14.71
C LEU A 60 -32.72 -1.00 15.36
N PHE A 61 -31.63 -0.41 15.82
CA PHE A 61 -30.53 -1.06 16.51
C PHE A 61 -30.33 -0.44 17.90
N PRO A 62 -30.07 -1.24 18.95
CA PRO A 62 -29.72 -0.70 20.26
C PRO A 62 -28.34 -0.04 20.19
N GLY A 63 -28.24 1.28 20.41
CA GLY A 63 -26.95 1.92 20.58
C GLY A 63 -26.23 1.40 21.82
N TYR A 64 -24.89 1.39 21.80
CA TYR A 64 -24.08 0.95 22.93
C TYR A 64 -23.09 2.03 23.37
N SER A 65 -22.99 2.25 24.68
CA SER A 65 -21.94 3.05 25.32
C SER A 65 -21.40 2.27 26.51
N HIS A 66 -20.08 2.11 26.63
CA HIS A 66 -19.47 1.22 27.63
C HIS A 66 -20.06 -0.21 27.61
N LEU A 67 -20.45 -0.69 26.41
CA LEU A 67 -21.16 -1.97 26.20
C LEU A 67 -22.52 -2.09 26.90
N GLN A 68 -23.07 -0.97 27.39
CA GLN A 68 -24.43 -0.88 27.93
C GLN A 68 -25.38 -0.34 26.88
N ARG A 69 -26.62 -0.85 26.88
CA ARG A 69 -27.67 -0.36 25.99
C ARG A 69 -27.93 1.12 26.26
N ALA A 70 -27.79 1.93 25.23
CA ALA A 70 -28.03 3.36 25.22
C ALA A 70 -29.31 3.65 24.41
N LYS A 71 -29.39 4.84 23.81
CA LYS A 71 -30.52 5.22 22.96
C LYS A 71 -30.55 4.36 21.69
N PRO A 72 -31.75 3.97 21.20
CA PRO A 72 -31.88 3.36 19.89
C PRO A 72 -31.36 4.28 18.78
N LEU A 73 -30.78 3.67 17.75
CA LEU A 73 -30.33 4.34 16.53
C LEU A 73 -30.69 3.47 15.32
N HIS A 74 -30.59 4.00 14.11
CA HIS A 74 -30.80 3.19 12.91
C HIS A 74 -29.61 2.27 12.67
N TRP A 75 -29.89 1.02 12.33
CA TRP A 75 -28.87 0.04 11.96
C TRP A 75 -27.98 0.54 10.81
N SER A 76 -28.57 1.21 9.83
CA SER A 76 -27.85 1.91 8.75
C SER A 76 -26.80 2.89 9.29
N HIS A 77 -27.12 3.66 10.33
CA HIS A 77 -26.18 4.61 10.95
C HIS A 77 -24.97 3.91 11.58
N TRP A 78 -25.18 2.74 12.18
CA TRP A 78 -24.11 1.94 12.77
C TRP A 78 -23.21 1.32 11.69
N ILE A 79 -23.77 0.83 10.58
CA ILE A 79 -22.97 0.35 9.46
C ILE A 79 -22.17 1.49 8.83
N LEU A 80 -22.82 2.64 8.57
CA LEU A 80 -22.19 3.81 7.95
C LEU A 80 -21.04 4.40 8.79
N SER A 81 -21.07 4.26 10.12
CA SER A 81 -19.93 4.68 10.95
C SER A 81 -18.68 3.85 10.66
N HIS A 82 -18.82 2.58 10.29
CA HIS A 82 -17.69 1.72 9.92
C HIS A 82 -17.22 2.00 8.48
N THR A 83 -18.14 2.28 7.55
CA THR A 83 -17.77 2.62 6.17
C THR A 83 -16.97 3.92 6.11
N MET A 84 -17.23 4.88 7.01
CA MET A 84 -16.44 6.11 7.12
C MET A 84 -14.96 5.82 7.44
N ALA A 85 -14.70 4.95 8.42
CA ALA A 85 -13.34 4.55 8.77
C ALA A 85 -12.65 3.84 7.58
N LEU A 86 -13.34 2.89 6.94
CA LEU A 86 -12.82 2.21 5.76
C LEU A 86 -12.53 3.17 4.60
N THR A 87 -13.38 4.19 4.39
CA THR A 87 -13.16 5.19 3.34
C THR A 87 -11.86 5.96 3.58
N GLN A 88 -11.57 6.35 4.84
CA GLN A 88 -10.31 6.99 5.20
C GLN A 88 -9.11 6.05 5.01
N ASP A 89 -9.27 4.76 5.29
CA ASP A 89 -8.23 3.76 5.02
C ASP A 89 -7.96 3.62 3.52
N SER A 90 -8.99 3.75 2.68
CA SER A 90 -8.86 3.77 1.21
C SER A 90 -8.01 4.94 0.72
N GLU A 91 -8.19 6.11 1.32
CA GLU A 91 -7.45 7.33 0.98
C GLU A 91 -5.98 7.20 1.38
N GLN A 92 -5.71 6.69 2.58
CA GLN A 92 -4.36 6.41 3.06
C GLN A 92 -3.65 5.38 2.16
N LEU A 93 -4.35 4.31 1.75
CA LEU A 93 -3.79 3.30 0.86
C LEU A 93 -3.46 3.88 -0.53
N LEU A 94 -4.31 4.78 -1.04
CA LEU A 94 -4.06 5.50 -2.29
C LEU A 94 -2.82 6.41 -2.18
N GLU A 95 -2.64 7.10 -1.05
CA GLU A 95 -1.41 7.87 -0.79
C GLU A 95 -0.18 6.98 -0.76
N VAL A 96 -0.21 5.85 -0.05
CA VAL A 96 0.88 4.87 -0.01
C VAL A 96 1.22 4.38 -1.41
N GLN A 97 0.22 4.07 -2.24
CA GLN A 97 0.43 3.66 -3.62
C GLN A 97 1.17 4.73 -4.44
N LYS A 98 0.84 6.02 -4.27
CA LYS A 98 1.56 7.14 -4.91
C LYS A 98 3.03 7.17 -4.49
N TRP A 99 3.31 6.98 -3.21
CA TRP A 99 4.68 6.96 -2.69
C TRP A 99 5.51 5.78 -3.18
N ILE A 100 4.89 4.60 -3.30
CA ILE A 100 5.52 3.38 -3.83
C ILE A 100 5.84 3.53 -5.31
N GLY A 101 4.96 4.20 -6.09
CA GLY A 101 5.15 4.46 -7.52
C GLY A 101 6.34 5.36 -7.87
N ILE A 102 6.97 6.02 -6.89
CA ILE A 102 8.21 6.77 -7.08
C ILE A 102 9.38 5.78 -7.11
N LEU A 103 10.02 5.64 -8.28
CA LEU A 103 11.19 4.78 -8.48
C LEU A 103 12.40 5.29 -7.67
N PRO A 104 13.00 4.46 -6.78
CA PRO A 104 14.16 4.83 -5.98
C PRO A 104 15.49 4.53 -6.67
N LEU A 105 15.48 3.83 -7.82
CA LEU A 105 16.69 3.35 -8.49
C LEU A 105 17.70 4.49 -8.77
N GLY A 106 18.95 4.31 -8.35
CA GLY A 106 20.03 5.28 -8.54
C GLY A 106 20.00 6.47 -7.57
N ARG A 107 19.19 6.41 -6.50
CA ARG A 107 19.22 7.41 -5.43
C ARG A 107 20.42 7.20 -4.50
N TRP A 108 20.72 5.96 -4.10
CA TRP A 108 21.88 5.69 -3.26
C TRP A 108 23.19 5.88 -4.00
N VAL A 109 23.26 5.50 -5.28
CA VAL A 109 24.46 5.72 -6.09
C VAL A 109 24.79 7.21 -6.21
N ARG A 110 23.78 8.08 -6.40
CA ARG A 110 23.97 9.54 -6.38
C ARG A 110 24.47 10.06 -5.03
N HIS A 111 23.93 9.54 -3.94
CA HIS A 111 24.36 9.90 -2.59
C HIS A 111 25.83 9.54 -2.34
N GLN A 112 26.24 8.31 -2.67
CA GLN A 112 27.63 7.88 -2.58
C GLN A 112 28.56 8.71 -3.46
N CYS A 113 28.11 9.08 -4.65
CA CYS A 113 28.87 9.94 -5.57
C CYS A 113 29.04 11.36 -5.01
N SER A 114 28.03 11.94 -4.35
CA SER A 114 28.14 13.26 -3.70
C SER A 114 29.01 13.24 -2.44
N GLU A 115 29.10 12.10 -1.75
CA GLU A 115 29.93 11.94 -0.55
C GLU A 115 31.35 11.44 -0.84
N GLY A 116 31.69 11.19 -2.11
CA GLY A 116 33.00 10.67 -2.50
C GLY A 116 33.25 9.21 -2.08
N LEU A 117 32.20 8.46 -1.75
CA LEU A 117 32.25 7.08 -1.26
C LEU A 117 32.13 6.02 -2.37
N MET A 118 32.40 6.39 -3.63
CA MET A 118 32.35 5.46 -4.78
C MET A 118 33.44 4.39 -4.65
N GLY A 119 33.12 3.30 -3.95
CA GLY A 119 34.04 2.21 -3.63
C GLY A 119 33.65 1.41 -2.38
N VAL A 120 32.80 1.97 -1.52
CA VAL A 120 32.20 1.20 -0.41
C VAL A 120 31.05 0.37 -0.98
N ALA A 121 31.39 -0.82 -1.50
CA ALA A 121 30.41 -1.85 -1.78
C ALA A 121 29.67 -2.15 -0.48
N ALA A 122 28.47 -1.59 -0.34
CA ALA A 122 27.54 -1.99 0.69
C ALA A 122 27.19 -3.46 0.40
N VAL A 123 27.69 -4.34 1.26
CA VAL A 123 27.27 -5.75 1.40
C VAL A 123 25.76 -5.82 1.55
#